data_AF-A0A1M5K8G8-F1
#
_entry.id   AF-A0A1M5K8G8-F1
#
_cell.length_a   1.000
_cell.length_b   1.000
_cell.length_c   1.000
_cell.angle_alpha   90.00
_cell.angle_beta   90.00
_cell.angle_gamma   90.00
#
_symmetry.space_group_name_H-M   'P 1'
#
loop_
_entity.id
_entity.type
_entity.pdbx_description
1 polymer ?
#
loop_
_entity_poly.entity_id
_entity_poly.type
_entity_poly.pdbx_seq_one_letter_code
_entity_poly.pdbx_strand_id
1 'polypeptide(L)'
;MHLPRPLVLLILLPFTAFSVWVLSQVGYLGLFTANLHPAGLQVLADLVIACTLGIVWIWRDARAQGRNPIPFVLLTLGLGSIGLLLYLLMRPAPTAAR
;
A
#
# COMPACT_ATOMS: atom_id res chain seq x y z
N MET A 1 0.53 -9.04 11.23
CA MET A 1 -0.28 -9.67 10.16
C MET A 1 0.56 -10.69 9.39
N HIS A 2 0.41 -12.00 9.56
CA HIS A 2 1.18 -12.99 8.78
C HIS A 2 0.44 -13.38 7.48
N LEU A 3 0.71 -12.69 6.37
CA LEU A 3 0.27 -13.10 5.04
C LEU A 3 1.37 -13.92 4.35
N PRO A 4 1.03 -15.04 3.70
CA PRO A 4 1.99 -15.82 2.95
C PRO A 4 2.46 -15.03 1.72
N ARG A 5 3.78 -15.04 1.47
CA ARG A 5 4.40 -14.38 0.31
C ARG A 5 3.70 -14.63 -1.04
N PRO A 6 3.29 -15.86 -1.40
CA PRO A 6 2.59 -16.09 -2.67
C PRO A 6 1.26 -15.35 -2.76
N LEU A 7 0.51 -15.22 -1.65
CA LEU A 7 -0.74 -14.46 -1.63
C LEU A 7 -0.48 -12.96 -1.81
N VAL A 8 0.56 -12.42 -1.16
CA VAL A 8 0.94 -11.01 -1.33
C VAL A 8 1.30 -10.74 -2.79
N LEU A 9 2.06 -11.62 -3.45
CA LEU A 9 2.40 -11.50 -4.87
C LEU A 9 1.16 -11.61 -5.77
N LEU A 10 0.27 -12.55 -5.47
CA LEU A 10 -0.97 -12.77 -6.21
C LEU A 10 -1.89 -11.54 -6.17
N ILE A 11 -1.84 -10.75 -5.10
CA ILE A 11 -2.60 -9.49 -5.00
C ILE A 11 -1.83 -8.33 -5.63
N LEU A 12 -0.54 -8.19 -5.30
CA LEU A 12 0.29 -7.07 -5.69
C LEU A 12 0.46 -6.96 -7.20
N LEU A 13 0.77 -8.06 -7.89
CA LEU A 13 1.06 -8.05 -9.33
C LEU A 13 -0.15 -7.62 -10.17
N PRO A 14 -1.34 -8.26 -10.09
CA PRO A 14 -2.48 -7.84 -10.90
C PRO A 14 -2.99 -6.46 -10.50
N PHE A 15 -2.98 -6.11 -9.21
CA PHE A 15 -3.42 -4.78 -8.77
C PHE A 15 -2.49 -3.67 -9.26
N THR A 16 -1.17 -3.91 -9.26
CA THR A 16 -0.19 -2.96 -9.79
C THR A 16 -0.34 -2.82 -11.30
N ALA A 17 -0.52 -3.93 -12.03
CA ALA A 17 -0.76 -3.91 -13.47
C ALA A 17 -2.04 -3.14 -13.83
N PHE A 18 -3.13 -3.41 -13.11
CA PHE A 18 -4.39 -2.68 -13.24
C PHE A 18 -4.19 -1.17 -12.95
N SER A 19 -3.47 -0.83 -11.88
CA SER A 19 -3.20 0.56 -11.51
C SER A 19 -2.40 1.30 -12.59
N VAL A 20 -1.37 0.67 -13.16
CA VAL A 20 -0.60 1.23 -14.28
C VAL A 20 -1.48 1.42 -15.51
N TRP A 21 -2.33 0.44 -15.83
CA TRP A 21 -3.28 0.56 -16.94
C TRP A 21 -4.24 1.75 -16.72
N VAL A 22 -4.87 1.88 -15.54
CA VAL A 22 -5.75 3.02 -15.24
C VAL A 22 -5.00 4.34 -15.34
N LEU A 23 -3.80 4.44 -14.76
CA LEU A 23 -2.97 5.64 -14.85
C LEU A 23 -2.61 6.01 -16.29
N SER A 24 -2.45 5.03 -17.20
CA SER A 24 -2.23 5.30 -18.62
C SER A 24 -3.46 5.92 -19.31
N GLN A 25 -4.67 5.67 -18.80
CA GLN A 25 -5.93 6.14 -19.38
C GLN A 25 -6.32 7.53 -18.86
N VAL A 26 -6.25 7.74 -17.55
CA VAL A 26 -6.77 8.97 -16.90
C VAL A 26 -5.66 9.87 -16.34
N GLY A 27 -4.42 9.37 -16.23
CA GLY A 27 -3.34 10.07 -15.55
C GLY A 27 -3.52 10.12 -14.03
N TYR A 28 -2.47 10.53 -13.32
CA TYR A 28 -2.47 10.55 -11.85
C TYR A 28 -3.51 11.53 -11.29
N LEU A 29 -3.57 12.75 -11.82
CA LEU A 29 -4.55 13.75 -11.37
C LEU A 29 -5.98 13.40 -11.82
N GLY A 30 -6.13 12.77 -12.99
CA GLY A 30 -7.43 12.34 -13.51
C GLY A 30 -8.13 11.37 -12.57
N LEU A 31 -7.36 10.47 -11.94
CA LEU A 31 -7.86 9.55 -10.91
C LEU A 31 -8.58 10.28 -9.77
N PHE A 32 -8.01 11.39 -9.27
CA PHE A 32 -8.62 12.17 -8.20
C PHE A 32 -9.81 12.99 -8.70
N THR A 33 -9.66 13.66 -9.85
CA THR A 33 -10.74 14.52 -10.39
C THR A 33 -12.00 13.73 -10.75
N ALA A 34 -11.87 12.48 -11.19
CA ALA A 34 -13.00 11.60 -11.46
C ALA A 34 -13.83 11.25 -10.20
N ASN A 35 -13.22 11.37 -9.01
CA ASN A 35 -13.82 11.02 -7.73
C ASN A 35 -14.32 12.23 -6.92
N LEU A 36 -14.39 13.42 -7.51
CA LEU A 36 -14.84 14.65 -6.81
C LEU A 36 -16.35 14.72 -6.51
N HIS A 37 -17.10 13.66 -6.78
CA HIS A 37 -18.51 13.54 -6.39
C HIS A 37 -18.61 12.94 -4.97
N PRO A 38 -19.71 13.15 -4.21
CA PRO A 38 -19.79 12.78 -2.79
C PRO A 38 -19.43 11.32 -2.47
N ALA A 39 -19.86 10.36 -3.31
CA ALA A 39 -19.52 8.95 -3.11
C ALA A 39 -18.02 8.67 -3.34
N GLY A 40 -17.42 9.24 -4.37
CA GLY A 40 -15.98 9.13 -4.63
C GLY A 40 -15.14 9.77 -3.53
N LEU A 41 -15.57 10.92 -3.00
CA LEU A 41 -14.92 11.58 -1.86
C LEU A 41 -14.98 10.72 -0.59
N GLN A 42 -16.10 10.05 -0.33
CA GLN A 42 -16.22 9.11 0.80
C GLN A 42 -15.21 7.96 0.67
N VAL A 43 -15.06 7.37 -0.52
CA VAL A 43 -14.10 6.29 -0.78
C VAL A 43 -12.65 6.79 -0.66
N LEU A 44 -12.35 7.99 -1.17
CA LEU A 44 -11.05 8.63 -1.01
C LEU A 44 -10.70 8.88 0.46
N ALA A 45 -11.66 9.37 1.24
CA ALA A 45 -11.46 9.59 2.68
C ALA A 45 -11.18 8.27 3.42
N ASP A 46 -11.95 7.22 3.11
CA ASP A 46 -11.72 5.88 3.68
C ASP A 46 -10.33 5.34 3.31
N LEU A 47 -9.92 5.50 2.04
CA LEU A 47 -8.58 5.12 1.57
C LEU A 47 -7.47 5.86 2.33
N VAL A 48 -7.62 7.17 2.55
CA VAL A 48 -6.65 7.98 3.31
C VAL A 48 -6.55 7.49 4.76
N ILE A 49 -7.68 7.19 5.41
CA ILE A 49 -7.71 6.66 6.77
C ILE A 49 -7.02 5.28 6.81
N ALA A 50 -7.39 4.37 5.91
CA ALA A 50 -6.80 3.05 5.81
C ALA A 50 -5.28 3.09 5.57
N CYS A 51 -4.81 3.96 4.66
CA CYS A 51 -3.39 4.17 4.40
C CYS A 51 -2.67 4.74 5.61
N THR A 52 -3.28 5.69 6.33
CA THR A 52 -2.70 6.29 7.54
C THR A 52 -2.52 5.24 8.64
N LEU A 53 -3.56 4.43 8.89
CA LEU A 53 -3.48 3.31 9.85
C LEU A 53 -2.41 2.28 9.43
N GLY A 54 -2.33 1.97 8.14
CA GLY A 54 -1.30 1.09 7.58
C GLY A 54 0.11 1.65 7.76
N ILE A 55 0.32 2.95 7.52
CA ILE A 55 1.59 3.65 7.74
C ILE A 55 1.99 3.60 9.22
N VAL A 56 1.07 3.87 10.13
CA VAL A 56 1.33 3.77 11.59
C VAL A 56 1.76 2.35 11.96
N TRP A 57 1.12 1.34 11.37
CA TRP A 57 1.52 -0.06 11.57
C TRP A 57 2.93 -0.33 11.02
N ILE A 58 3.24 0.06 9.78
CA ILE A 58 4.59 -0.06 9.18
C ILE A 58 5.63 0.60 10.06
N TRP A 59 5.35 1.81 10.55
CA TRP A 59 6.28 2.57 11.38
C TRP A 59 6.65 1.82 12.66
N ARG A 60 5.64 1.27 13.35
CA ARG A 60 5.84 0.49 14.58
C ARG A 60 6.56 -0.82 14.31
N ASP A 61 6.16 -1.55 13.27
CA ASP A 61 6.72 -2.85 12.90
C ASP A 61 8.19 -2.73 12.42
N ALA A 62 8.48 -1.77 11.55
CA ALA A 62 9.82 -1.53 11.04
C ALA A 62 10.77 -1.09 12.15
N ARG A 63 10.31 -0.21 13.06
CA ARG A 63 11.10 0.23 14.21
C ARG A 63 11.41 -0.92 15.17
N ALA A 64 10.45 -1.82 15.41
CA ALA A 64 10.68 -3.03 16.20
C ALA A 64 11.71 -3.99 15.57
N GLN A 65 11.84 -3.96 14.24
CA GLN A 65 12.80 -4.76 13.48
C GLN A 65 14.12 -4.02 13.15
N GLY A 66 14.31 -2.78 13.65
CA GLY A 66 15.51 -1.98 13.37
C GLY A 66 15.65 -1.51 11.91
N ARG A 67 14.55 -1.42 11.16
CA ARG A 67 14.52 -1.05 9.73
C ARG A 67 13.99 0.36 9.52
N ASN A 68 14.40 1.01 8.43
CA ASN A 68 13.89 2.33 8.06
C ASN A 68 12.50 2.23 7.41
N PRO A 69 11.43 2.78 8.01
CA PRO A 69 10.08 2.75 7.44
C PRO A 69 9.88 3.74 6.28
N ILE A 70 10.71 4.79 6.17
CA ILE A 70 10.46 5.95 5.30
C ILE A 70 10.18 5.57 3.83
N PRO A 71 10.94 4.66 3.17
CA PRO A 71 10.66 4.31 1.78
C PRO A 71 9.23 3.77 1.57
N PHE A 72 8.75 2.98 2.52
CA PHE A 72 7.42 2.37 2.47
C PHE A 72 6.31 3.37 2.79
N VAL A 73 6.58 4.33 3.67
CA VAL A 73 5.65 5.44 3.94
C VAL A 73 5.46 6.29 2.70
N LEU A 74 6.56 6.69 2.03
CA LEU A 74 6.49 7.48 0.81
C LEU A 74 5.78 6.73 -0.32
N LEU A 75 6.07 5.44 -0.49
CA LEU A 75 5.36 4.59 -1.45
C LEU A 75 3.86 4.48 -1.13
N THR A 76 3.49 4.37 0.15
CA THR A 76 2.07 4.27 0.55
C THR A 76 1.33 5.59 0.31
N LEU A 77 1.99 6.73 0.52
CA LEU A 77 1.39 8.04 0.25
C LEU A 77 1.17 8.30 -1.24
N GLY A 78 2.09 7.83 -2.10
CA GLY A 78 1.98 8.03 -3.56
C GLY A 78 1.16 6.96 -4.29
N LEU A 79 1.22 5.71 -3.82
CA LEU A 79 0.66 4.54 -4.53
C LEU A 79 -0.43 3.83 -3.72
N GLY A 80 -0.84 4.37 -2.56
CA GLY A 80 -1.83 3.76 -1.68
C GLY A 80 -1.41 2.38 -1.19
N SER A 81 -2.29 1.41 -1.37
CA SER A 81 -2.10 0.03 -0.88
C SER A 81 -0.91 -0.71 -1.48
N ILE A 82 -0.37 -0.26 -2.62
CA ILE A 82 0.84 -0.85 -3.22
C ILE A 82 2.04 -0.73 -2.27
N GLY A 83 2.19 0.43 -1.59
CA GLY A 83 3.26 0.62 -0.60
C GLY A 83 3.15 -0.32 0.60
N LEU A 84 1.92 -0.56 1.07
CA LEU A 84 1.63 -1.50 2.17
C LEU A 84 1.96 -2.95 1.77
N LEU A 85 1.57 -3.34 0.56
CA LEU A 85 1.83 -4.69 0.03
C LEU A 85 3.32 -4.94 -0.22
N LEU A 86 4.06 -3.93 -0.70
CA LEU A 86 5.51 -4.02 -0.86
C LEU A 86 6.22 -4.20 0.48
N TYR A 87 5.80 -3.48 1.52
CA TYR A 87 6.34 -3.68 2.86
C TYR A 87 6.11 -5.12 3.37
N LEU A 88 4.90 -5.64 3.18
CA LEU A 88 4.54 -7.01 3.54
C LEU A 88 5.34 -8.07 2.78
N LEU A 89 5.71 -7.80 1.53
CA LEU A 89 6.55 -8.68 0.71
C LEU A 89 8.01 -8.68 1.17
N MET A 90 8.55 -7.49 1.46
CA MET A 90 9.96 -7.26 1.79
C MET A 90 10.29 -7.48 3.26
N ARG A 91 9.31 -7.79 4.10
CA ARG A 91 9.59 -8.16 5.48
C ARG A 91 10.28 -9.54 5.56
N PRO A 92 11.27 -9.68 6.46
CA PRO A 92 11.78 -10.99 6.83
C PRO A 92 10.63 -11.87 7.32
N ALA A 93 10.61 -13.13 6.89
CA ALA A 93 9.83 -14.11 7.62
C ALA A 93 10.38 -14.17 9.05
N PRO A 94 9.54 -14.38 10.09
CA PRO A 94 10.06 -14.73 11.40
C PRO A 94 11.05 -15.88 11.18
N THR A 95 12.30 -15.68 11.56
CA THR A 95 13.27 -16.77 11.61
C THR A 95 12.63 -17.83 12.49
N ALA A 96 12.12 -18.91 11.89
CA ALA A 96 11.73 -20.08 12.65
C ALA A 96 12.99 -20.44 13.43
N ALA A 97 12.91 -20.31 14.76
CA ALA A 97 14.02 -20.59 15.66
C ALA A 97 14.63 -21.93 15.24
N ARG A 98 15.89 -21.87 14.80
CA ARG A 98 16.74 -23.04 14.65
C ARG A 98 17.24 -23.45 16.02
#